data_AF-A0A821HGP5-F1
#
_entry.id   AF-A0A821HGP5-F1
#
_cell.length_a   1.000
_cell.length_b   1.000
_cell.length_c   1.000
_cell.angle_alpha   90.00
_cell.angle_beta   90.00
_cell.angle_gamma   90.00
#
_symmetry.space_group_name_H-M   'P 1'
#
loop_
_entity.id
_entity.type
_entity.pdbx_description
1 polymer ?
#
loop_
_entity_poly.entity_id
_entity_poly.type
_entity_poly.pdbx_seq_one_letter_code
_entity_poly.pdbx_strand_id
1 'polypeptide(L)'
;DFLLLTSDVDEIPKSRFVRALASCQLPLPFQSLLLQCDFYYYSFEFRHATRHYSVGGTVSRFSPNAKVPSDLRGDRFRYRSIPSTCFHCSYCFDRLATVRLKIASFSHTELNIPKFQDQKHIIDRFRNGKDLFDRPDEPLRRVYMNETELPQLLQVKRKHFMYMLDRSTSNAGFLDV
;
A
#
# COMPACT_ATOMS: atom_id res chain seq x y z
N ASP A 1 -28.91 -2.35 -3.70
CA ASP A 1 -27.85 -1.33 -3.85
C ASP A 1 -26.51 -1.90 -3.47
N PHE A 2 -25.47 -1.58 -4.22
CA PHE A 2 -24.13 -2.07 -3.99
C PHE A 2 -23.17 -0.90 -3.75
N LEU A 3 -22.03 -1.20 -3.14
CA LEU A 3 -20.87 -0.32 -3.16
C LEU A 3 -19.83 -0.96 -4.08
N LEU A 4 -19.25 -0.14 -4.94
CA LEU A 4 -18.10 -0.49 -5.75
C LEU A 4 -16.87 0.14 -5.11
N LEU A 5 -15.86 -0.70 -4.85
CA LEU A 5 -14.55 -0.26 -4.40
C LEU A 5 -13.55 -0.54 -5.51
N THR A 6 -12.82 0.49 -5.93
CA THR A 6 -11.75 0.37 -6.93
C THR A 6 -10.44 0.77 -6.28
N SER A 7 -9.45 -0.12 -6.26
CA SER A 7 -8.13 0.16 -5.67
C SER A 7 -7.05 -0.61 -6.41
N ASP A 8 -5.80 -0.17 -6.26
CA ASP A 8 -4.66 -0.94 -6.73
C ASP A 8 -4.41 -2.13 -5.80
N VAL A 9 -3.67 -3.14 -6.26
CA VAL A 9 -3.44 -4.39 -5.51
C VAL A 9 -2.70 -4.14 -4.20
N ASP A 10 -1.81 -3.16 -4.18
CA ASP A 10 -1.05 -2.73 -3.01
C ASP A 10 -1.83 -1.74 -2.11
N GLU A 11 -3.07 -1.40 -2.46
CA GLU A 11 -3.96 -0.50 -1.70
C GLU A 11 -5.13 -1.28 -1.08
N ILE A 12 -4.92 -1.84 0.11
CA ILE A 12 -5.87 -2.76 0.76
C ILE A 12 -6.78 -1.99 1.73
N PRO A 13 -8.11 -1.97 1.54
CA PRO A 13 -9.05 -1.35 2.48
C PRO A 13 -8.96 -1.96 3.87
N LYS A 14 -9.01 -1.12 4.91
CA LYS A 14 -9.02 -1.59 6.30
C LYS A 14 -10.36 -2.26 6.60
N SER A 15 -10.33 -3.39 7.31
CA SER A 15 -11.52 -4.13 7.71
C SER A 15 -12.53 -3.26 8.49
N ARG A 16 -12.05 -2.41 9.40
CA ARG A 16 -12.89 -1.44 10.14
C ARG A 16 -13.65 -0.48 9.21
N PHE A 17 -13.01 -0.04 8.12
CA PHE A 17 -13.62 0.89 7.17
C PHE A 17 -14.70 0.18 6.34
N VAL A 18 -14.41 -1.02 5.84
CA VAL A 18 -15.39 -1.86 5.13
C VAL A 18 -16.60 -2.19 6.02
N ARG A 19 -16.37 -2.53 7.30
CA ARG A 19 -17.45 -2.78 8.27
C ARG A 19 -18.30 -1.54 8.52
N ALA A 20 -17.69 -0.36 8.64
CA ALA A 20 -18.42 0.89 8.81
C ALA A 20 -19.32 1.16 7.59
N LEU A 21 -18.80 0.96 6.36
CA LEU A 21 -19.60 1.09 5.15
C LEU A 21 -20.78 0.10 5.09
N ALA A 22 -20.57 -1.14 5.56
CA ALA A 22 -21.59 -2.18 5.54
C ALA A 22 -22.66 -2.02 6.65
N SER A 23 -22.29 -1.43 7.79
CA SER A 23 -23.16 -1.36 8.98
C SER A 23 -23.92 -0.04 9.10
N CYS A 24 -23.48 1.01 8.41
CA CYS A 24 -24.11 2.32 8.48
C CYS A 24 -25.22 2.48 7.42
N GLN A 25 -26.28 3.18 7.78
CA GLN A 25 -27.18 3.78 6.79
C GLN A 25 -26.44 4.93 6.11
N LEU A 26 -25.99 4.67 4.89
CA LEU A 26 -25.31 5.68 4.09
C LEU A 26 -26.30 6.76 3.64
N PRO A 27 -25.92 8.05 3.71
CA PRO A 27 -26.80 9.13 3.29
C PRO A 27 -27.17 8.99 1.82
N LEU A 28 -28.38 9.42 1.47
CA LEU A 28 -28.84 9.51 0.09
C LEU A 28 -28.94 10.99 -0.31
N PRO A 29 -28.23 11.44 -1.36
CA PRO A 29 -27.31 10.66 -2.21
C PRO A 29 -25.96 10.38 -1.53
N PHE A 30 -25.43 9.17 -1.75
CA PHE A 30 -24.07 8.81 -1.30
C PHE A 30 -23.06 9.34 -2.32
N GLN A 31 -22.21 10.28 -1.89
CA GLN A 31 -21.13 10.81 -2.71
C GLN A 31 -19.95 9.84 -2.70
N SER A 32 -19.28 9.69 -3.85
CA SER A 32 -18.05 8.91 -3.95
C SER A 32 -16.97 9.48 -3.03
N LEU A 33 -16.14 8.59 -2.49
CA LEU A 33 -15.08 8.91 -1.54
C LEU A 33 -13.72 8.50 -2.10
N LEU A 34 -12.72 9.35 -1.90
CA LEU A 34 -11.31 9.01 -2.12
C LEU A 34 -10.72 8.41 -0.85
N LEU A 35 -10.12 7.24 -0.97
CA LEU A 35 -9.44 6.57 0.14
C LEU A 35 -8.02 7.11 0.26
N GLN A 36 -7.62 7.46 1.47
CA GLN A 36 -6.23 7.78 1.80
C GLN A 36 -5.65 6.64 2.64
N CYS A 37 -4.56 6.06 2.15
CA CYS A 37 -3.98 4.87 2.73
C CYS A 37 -2.82 5.23 3.65
N ASP A 38 -2.70 4.53 4.77
CA ASP A 38 -1.49 4.58 5.58
C ASP A 38 -0.31 4.08 4.75
N PHE A 39 0.71 4.93 4.57
CA PHE A 39 1.76 4.67 3.60
C PHE A 39 2.93 3.88 4.20
N TYR A 40 2.99 2.59 3.85
CA TYR A 40 4.08 1.67 4.14
C TYR A 40 4.92 1.41 2.89
N TYR A 41 6.19 1.04 3.10
CA TYR A 41 7.13 0.89 1.98
C TYR A 41 7.66 -0.54 1.81
N TYR A 42 8.41 -1.10 2.77
CA TYR A 42 9.00 -2.45 2.64
C TYR A 42 8.29 -3.53 3.47
N SER A 43 7.65 -3.11 4.55
CA SER A 43 6.92 -3.95 5.52
C SER A 43 6.05 -3.02 6.37
N PHE A 44 5.22 -3.58 7.24
CA PHE A 44 4.44 -2.80 8.22
C PHE A 44 5.31 -2.14 9.31
N GLU A 45 6.62 -2.35 9.28
CA GLU A 45 7.58 -1.65 10.12
C GLU A 45 7.98 -0.30 9.54
N PHE A 46 7.88 -0.08 8.23
CA PHE A 46 8.41 1.13 7.57
C PHE A 46 7.30 2.00 7.02
N ARG A 47 7.04 3.11 7.70
CA ARG A 47 6.15 4.17 7.20
C ARG A 47 6.92 5.27 6.53
N HIS A 48 6.30 5.91 5.55
CA HIS A 48 6.81 7.17 5.04
C HIS A 48 6.75 8.26 6.13
N ALA A 49 7.86 8.97 6.34
CA ALA A 49 8.02 9.84 7.50
C ALA A 49 7.29 11.19 7.35
N THR A 50 7.29 11.78 6.15
CA THR A 50 6.62 13.07 5.87
C THR A 50 5.23 12.89 5.25
N ARG A 51 5.08 11.98 4.28
CA ARG A 51 3.81 11.65 3.63
C ARG A 51 3.09 10.52 4.35
N HIS A 52 2.42 10.83 5.46
CA HIS A 52 1.71 9.83 6.26
C HIS A 52 0.64 9.04 5.49
N TYR A 53 0.03 9.67 4.49
CA TYR A 53 -0.97 9.05 3.63
C TYR A 53 -0.56 9.07 2.17
N SER A 54 -0.77 7.95 1.49
CA SER A 54 -0.79 7.92 0.03
C SER A 54 -2.23 8.05 -0.47
N VAL A 55 -2.35 8.54 -1.71
CA VAL A 55 -3.61 8.43 -2.45
C VAL A 55 -3.89 6.95 -2.67
N GLY A 56 -5.13 6.53 -2.49
CA GLY A 56 -5.58 5.18 -2.76
C GLY A 56 -6.73 5.13 -3.75
N GLY A 57 -7.50 4.06 -3.64
CA GLY A 57 -8.71 3.80 -4.39
C GLY A 57 -9.90 4.72 -4.07
N THR A 58 -11.06 4.39 -4.64
CA THR A 58 -12.32 5.08 -4.40
C THR A 58 -13.44 4.13 -4.00
N VAL A 59 -14.43 4.65 -3.29
CA VAL A 59 -15.68 3.95 -2.98
C VAL A 59 -16.84 4.75 -3.55
N SER A 60 -17.71 4.07 -4.29
CA SER A 60 -18.87 4.67 -4.95
C SER A 60 -20.09 3.79 -4.81
N ARG A 61 -21.27 4.41 -4.83
CA ARG A 61 -22.52 3.67 -4.96
C ARG A 61 -22.62 3.06 -6.35
N PHE A 62 -23.04 1.81 -6.43
CA PHE A 62 -23.23 1.09 -7.67
C PHE A 62 -24.63 0.48 -7.71
N SER A 63 -25.28 0.61 -8.88
CA SER A 63 -26.52 -0.08 -9.21
C SER A 63 -26.25 -0.96 -10.42
N PRO A 64 -26.75 -2.22 -10.49
CA PRO A 64 -26.44 -3.14 -11.58
C PRO A 64 -26.74 -2.60 -12.99
N ASN A 65 -27.69 -1.66 -13.10
CA ASN A 65 -28.09 -1.05 -14.37
C ASN A 65 -27.46 0.33 -14.61
N ALA A 66 -26.63 0.83 -13.67
CA ALA A 66 -25.95 2.11 -13.81
C ALA A 66 -24.61 1.90 -14.53
N LYS A 67 -24.25 2.86 -15.41
CA LYS A 67 -22.88 2.94 -15.90
C LYS A 67 -21.96 3.20 -14.73
N VAL A 68 -21.00 2.30 -14.49
CA VAL A 68 -19.86 2.61 -13.62
C VAL A 68 -19.18 3.85 -14.21
N PRO A 69 -18.96 4.92 -13.44
CA PRO A 69 -18.23 6.07 -13.95
C PRO A 69 -16.87 5.58 -14.46
N SER A 70 -16.56 5.83 -15.74
CA SER A 70 -15.29 5.44 -16.34
C SER A 70 -14.09 6.08 -15.65
N ASP A 71 -14.34 7.10 -14.83
CA ASP A 71 -13.34 7.96 -14.22
C ASP A 71 -13.25 7.87 -12.69
N LEU A 72 -13.59 6.69 -12.13
CA LEU A 72 -13.36 6.44 -10.70
C LEU A 72 -11.87 6.43 -10.32
N ARG A 73 -10.97 6.34 -11.31
CA ARG A 73 -9.52 6.30 -11.12
C ARG A 73 -8.79 7.58 -11.59
N GLY A 74 -9.25 8.27 -12.65
CA GLY A 74 -8.54 9.44 -13.22
C GLY A 74 -8.90 10.77 -12.54
N ASP A 75 -10.19 11.02 -12.29
CA ASP A 75 -10.73 12.23 -11.65
C ASP A 75 -11.04 12.01 -10.17
N ARG A 76 -10.35 11.04 -9.54
CA ARG A 76 -10.58 10.65 -8.13
C ARG A 76 -10.32 11.78 -7.12
N PHE A 77 -9.56 12.80 -7.51
CA PHE A 77 -9.21 13.94 -6.66
C PHE A 77 -10.36 14.92 -6.42
N ARG A 78 -11.43 14.87 -7.22
CA ARG A 78 -12.64 15.64 -6.96
C ARG A 78 -13.44 15.14 -5.76
N TYR A 79 -13.24 13.89 -5.37
CA TYR A 79 -13.99 13.25 -4.31
C TYR A 79 -13.44 13.66 -2.95
N ARG A 80 -14.32 13.71 -1.96
CA ARG A 80 -13.91 13.93 -0.58
C ARG A 80 -12.97 12.81 -0.15
N SER A 81 -11.79 13.18 0.33
CA SER A 81 -10.82 12.22 0.86
C SER A 81 -11.12 11.86 2.31
N ILE A 82 -10.90 10.59 2.66
CA ILE A 82 -10.96 10.12 4.05
C ILE A 82 -9.63 9.46 4.42
N PRO A 83 -8.93 9.97 5.45
CA PRO A 83 -7.65 9.43 5.90
C PRO A 83 -7.79 8.07 6.59
N SER A 84 -6.70 7.29 6.56
CA SER A 84 -6.55 6.02 7.27
C SER A 84 -7.65 4.98 6.99
N THR A 85 -8.13 4.94 5.74
CA THR A 85 -9.16 4.00 5.27
C THR A 85 -8.58 2.73 4.65
N CYS A 86 -7.33 2.76 4.22
CA CYS A 86 -6.61 1.64 3.60
C CYS A 86 -5.16 1.55 4.07
N PHE A 87 -4.50 0.46 3.73
CA PHE A 87 -3.06 0.30 3.75
C PHE A 87 -2.53 0.46 2.33
N HIS A 88 -1.40 1.13 2.18
CA HIS A 88 -0.63 1.06 0.95
C HIS A 88 0.73 0.48 1.29
N CYS A 89 1.18 -0.57 0.59
CA CYS A 89 2.56 -1.04 0.70
C CYS A 89 3.26 -1.19 -0.65
N SER A 90 4.17 -0.27 -0.96
CA SER A 90 4.79 -0.21 -2.29
C SER A 90 5.70 -1.40 -2.62
N TYR A 91 6.40 -1.99 -1.65
CA TYR A 91 7.39 -3.05 -1.86
C TYR A 91 7.32 -4.16 -0.80
N CYS A 92 6.12 -4.48 -0.30
CA CYS A 92 5.90 -5.63 0.59
C CYS A 92 6.00 -6.97 -0.15
N PHE A 93 7.15 -7.28 -0.74
CA PHE A 93 7.41 -8.54 -1.46
C PHE A 93 8.27 -9.50 -0.67
N ASP A 94 8.01 -10.79 -0.83
CA ASP A 94 8.76 -11.90 -0.24
C ASP A 94 10.00 -12.28 -1.05
N ARG A 95 10.14 -11.78 -2.28
CA ARG A 95 11.22 -12.13 -3.20
C ARG A 95 11.91 -10.90 -3.77
N LEU A 96 13.23 -10.95 -3.81
CA LEU A 96 14.06 -9.91 -4.41
C LEU A 96 13.84 -9.85 -5.93
N ALA A 97 13.60 -11.00 -6.58
CA ALA A 97 13.23 -11.05 -7.98
C ALA A 97 11.96 -10.22 -8.29
N THR A 98 10.97 -10.21 -7.40
CA THR A 98 9.75 -9.41 -7.57
C THR A 98 10.02 -7.91 -7.44
N VAL A 99 10.93 -7.52 -6.54
CA VAL A 99 11.40 -6.12 -6.43
C VAL A 99 12.05 -5.68 -7.74
N ARG A 100 12.97 -6.48 -8.29
CA ARG A 100 13.63 -6.20 -9.57
C ARG A 100 12.64 -6.11 -10.72
N LEU A 101 11.68 -7.04 -10.79
CA LEU A 101 10.63 -7.03 -11.80
C LEU A 101 9.82 -5.73 -11.73
N LYS A 102 9.42 -5.30 -10.51
CA LYS A 102 8.69 -4.03 -10.33
C LYS A 102 9.51 -2.84 -10.86
N ILE A 103 10.78 -2.73 -10.49
CA ILE A 103 11.67 -1.65 -10.98
C ILE A 103 11.80 -1.70 -12.50
N ALA A 104 12.00 -2.88 -13.08
CA ALA A 104 12.15 -3.07 -14.53
C ALA A 104 10.87 -2.71 -15.31
N SER A 105 9.72 -2.71 -14.64
CA SER A 105 8.41 -2.38 -15.22
C SER A 105 8.10 -0.89 -15.22
N PHE A 106 8.97 -0.04 -14.65
CA PHE A 106 8.70 1.38 -14.54
C PHE A 106 8.86 2.10 -15.87
N SER A 107 7.90 3.00 -16.16
CA SER A 107 8.05 3.98 -17.23
C SER A 107 9.16 5.00 -16.93
N HIS A 108 9.49 5.18 -15.65
CA HIS A 108 10.60 6.00 -15.15
C HIS A 108 11.93 5.26 -15.33
N THR A 109 12.47 5.31 -16.55
CA THR A 109 13.71 4.60 -16.92
C THR A 109 14.93 5.09 -16.14
N GLU A 110 14.90 6.33 -15.62
CA GLU A 110 15.92 6.90 -14.75
C GLU A 110 16.05 6.16 -13.40
N LEU A 111 14.99 5.48 -12.96
CA LEU A 111 14.97 4.64 -11.76
C LEU A 111 15.27 3.17 -12.08
N ASN A 112 15.30 2.81 -13.36
CA ASN A 112 15.59 1.46 -13.84
C ASN A 112 17.07 1.33 -14.23
N ILE A 113 17.95 1.52 -13.24
CA ILE A 113 19.42 1.44 -13.44
C ILE A 113 20.05 0.32 -12.60
N PRO A 114 21.22 -0.22 -12.98
CA PRO A 114 21.86 -1.34 -12.29
C PRO A 114 22.05 -1.12 -10.77
N LYS A 115 22.32 0.12 -10.34
CA LYS A 115 22.45 0.49 -8.93
C LYS A 115 21.23 0.08 -8.09
N PHE A 116 20.03 0.36 -8.56
CA PHE A 116 18.80 0.12 -7.82
C PHE A 116 18.29 -1.33 -7.93
N GLN A 117 18.87 -2.11 -8.84
CA GLN A 117 18.62 -3.54 -8.99
C GLN A 117 19.69 -4.41 -8.30
N ASP A 118 20.79 -3.82 -7.83
CA ASP A 118 21.84 -4.54 -7.11
C ASP A 118 21.29 -5.19 -5.83
N GLN A 119 21.67 -6.45 -5.60
CA GLN A 119 21.15 -7.24 -4.48
C GLN A 119 21.58 -6.65 -3.13
N LYS A 120 22.84 -6.24 -2.99
CA LYS A 120 23.36 -5.70 -1.74
C LYS A 120 22.70 -4.36 -1.42
N HIS A 121 22.50 -3.53 -2.44
CA HIS A 121 21.75 -2.29 -2.32
C HIS A 121 20.32 -2.55 -1.85
N ILE A 122 19.54 -3.40 -2.54
CA ILE A 122 18.15 -3.72 -2.15
C ILE A 122 18.08 -4.21 -0.70
N ILE A 123 18.94 -5.16 -0.32
CA ILE A 123 18.97 -5.70 1.05
C ILE A 123 19.28 -4.61 2.08
N ASP A 124 20.26 -3.75 1.84
CA ASP A 124 20.56 -2.61 2.72
C ASP A 124 19.34 -1.69 2.90
N ARG A 125 18.66 -1.34 1.80
CA ARG A 125 17.50 -0.44 1.84
C ARG A 125 16.33 -1.03 2.62
N PHE A 126 15.99 -2.28 2.36
CA PHE A 126 14.88 -2.96 3.04
C PHE A 126 15.14 -3.17 4.53
N ARG A 127 16.38 -3.53 4.92
CA ARG A 127 16.75 -3.71 6.33
C ARG A 127 16.75 -2.41 7.10
N ASN A 128 17.27 -1.35 6.49
CA ASN A 128 17.59 -0.12 7.20
C ASN A 128 16.55 0.99 6.99
N GLY A 129 15.49 0.75 6.23
CA GLY A 129 14.44 1.75 5.98
C GLY A 129 14.98 2.97 5.25
N LYS A 130 15.84 2.76 4.26
CA LYS A 130 16.33 3.83 3.38
C LYS A 130 15.53 3.82 2.08
N ASP A 131 15.35 4.97 1.45
CA ASP A 131 14.71 5.01 0.12
C ASP A 131 15.47 4.13 -0.88
N LEU A 132 14.71 3.41 -1.71
CA LEU A 132 15.25 2.47 -2.69
C LEU A 132 16.04 3.18 -3.78
N PHE A 133 15.68 4.42 -4.07
CA PHE A 133 16.18 5.21 -5.18
C PHE A 133 17.05 6.40 -4.75
N ASP A 134 17.51 6.41 -3.48
CA ASP A 134 18.32 7.50 -2.92
C ASP A 134 17.69 8.90 -2.99
N ARG A 135 16.35 8.98 -2.99
CA ARG A 135 15.64 10.25 -3.02
C ARG A 135 15.61 10.87 -1.61
N PRO A 136 16.10 12.12 -1.43
CA PRO A 136 16.19 12.74 -0.11
C PRO A 136 14.81 13.11 0.48
N ASP A 137 13.81 13.28 -0.37
CA ASP A 137 12.44 13.69 -0.04
C ASP A 137 11.49 12.51 0.27
N GLU A 138 11.98 11.27 0.22
CA GLU A 138 11.22 10.05 0.49
C GLU A 138 11.74 9.31 1.75
N PRO A 139 11.87 9.99 2.92
CA PRO A 139 12.37 9.36 4.13
C PRO A 139 11.39 8.32 4.67
N LEU A 140 11.92 7.17 5.10
CA LEU A 140 11.17 6.15 5.81
C LEU A 140 11.54 6.18 7.30
N ARG A 141 10.56 5.88 8.13
CA ARG A 141 10.72 5.73 9.57
C ARG A 141 10.26 4.33 9.98
N ARG A 142 11.12 3.64 10.71
CA ARG A 142 10.74 2.40 11.40
C ARG A 142 9.78 2.74 12.55
N VAL A 143 8.62 2.11 12.58
CA VAL A 143 7.55 2.35 13.57
C VAL A 143 7.27 1.09 14.38
N TYR A 144 6.80 1.27 15.61
CA TYR A 144 6.20 0.18 16.36
C TYR A 144 4.87 -0.19 15.72
N MET A 145 4.74 -1.47 15.33
CA MET A 145 3.51 -1.98 14.74
C MET A 145 2.42 -2.04 15.81
N ASN A 146 1.28 -1.41 15.53
CA ASN A 146 0.07 -1.66 16.31
C ASN A 146 -0.60 -2.93 15.76
N GLU A 147 -0.52 -4.03 16.50
CA GLU A 147 -1.05 -5.33 16.06
C GLU A 147 -2.55 -5.29 15.75
N THR A 148 -3.32 -4.44 16.44
CA THR A 148 -4.77 -4.26 16.18
C THR A 148 -5.07 -3.59 14.85
N GLU A 149 -4.08 -2.92 14.26
CA GLU A 149 -4.17 -2.20 13.00
C GLU A 149 -3.48 -2.92 11.84
N LEU A 150 -2.99 -4.14 12.02
CA LEU A 150 -2.43 -4.93 10.92
C LEU A 150 -3.53 -5.64 10.14
N PRO A 151 -3.37 -5.88 8.81
CA PRO A 151 -4.24 -6.77 8.09
C PRO A 151 -4.37 -8.12 8.82
N GLN A 152 -5.62 -8.55 9.06
CA GLN A 152 -5.92 -9.73 9.88
C GLN A 152 -5.18 -10.98 9.41
N LEU A 153 -4.96 -11.11 8.10
CA LEU A 153 -4.23 -12.23 7.52
C LEU A 153 -2.78 -12.32 8.02
N LEU A 154 -2.13 -11.18 8.28
CA LEU A 154 -0.76 -11.15 8.83
C LEU A 154 -0.73 -11.61 10.29
N GLN A 155 -1.81 -11.41 11.03
CA GLN A 155 -1.94 -11.86 12.41
C GLN A 155 -2.11 -13.38 12.45
N VAL A 156 -3.01 -13.92 11.60
CA VAL A 156 -3.33 -15.36 11.58
C VAL A 156 -2.23 -16.20 10.92
N LYS A 157 -1.62 -15.71 9.84
CA LYS A 157 -0.58 -16.42 9.08
C LYS A 157 0.81 -15.78 9.30
N ARG A 158 1.10 -15.34 10.52
CA ARG A 158 2.30 -14.57 10.87
C ARG A 158 3.60 -15.17 10.33
N LYS A 159 3.81 -16.48 10.53
CA LYS A 159 5.02 -17.17 10.06
C LYS A 159 5.20 -17.09 8.53
N HIS A 160 4.10 -17.19 7.79
CA HIS A 160 4.14 -17.14 6.32
C HIS A 160 4.42 -15.73 5.82
N PHE A 161 3.94 -14.70 6.52
CA PHE A 161 4.11 -13.30 6.15
C PHE A 161 5.17 -12.57 6.99
N MET A 162 6.16 -13.29 7.53
CA MET A 162 7.13 -12.66 8.43
C MET A 162 7.89 -11.51 7.76
N TYR A 163 8.16 -11.61 6.45
CA TYR A 163 8.77 -10.54 5.65
C TYR A 163 7.96 -9.23 5.62
N MET A 164 6.64 -9.28 5.86
CA MET A 164 5.80 -8.07 5.99
C MET A 164 5.83 -7.48 7.40
N LEU A 165 6.44 -8.15 8.36
CA LEU A 165 6.43 -7.78 9.78
C LEU A 165 7.84 -7.58 10.35
N ASP A 166 8.85 -8.21 9.76
CA ASP A 166 10.23 -8.14 10.20
C ASP A 166 11.19 -8.27 9.01
N ARG A 167 11.87 -7.17 8.69
CA ARG A 167 12.94 -7.10 7.67
C ARG A 167 14.35 -7.13 8.26
N SER A 168 14.51 -7.44 9.55
CA SER A 168 15.79 -7.36 10.26
C SER A 168 16.73 -8.54 10.03
N THR A 169 16.31 -9.59 9.33
CA THR A 169 17.17 -10.74 8.97
C THR A 169 18.21 -10.36 7.91
N SER A 170 19.37 -11.02 7.90
CA SER A 170 20.51 -10.67 7.01
C SER A 170 20.13 -10.55 5.53
N ASN A 171 19.15 -11.33 5.08
CA ASN A 171 18.60 -11.31 3.73
C ASN A 171 17.32 -10.47 3.57
N ALA A 172 17.01 -9.59 4.52
CA ALA A 172 15.82 -8.72 4.56
C ALA A 172 14.48 -9.48 4.46
N GLY A 173 14.44 -10.73 4.88
CA GLY A 173 13.25 -11.58 4.80
C GLY A 173 12.90 -12.06 3.38
N PHE A 174 13.81 -11.91 2.41
CA PHE A 174 13.62 -12.46 1.07
C PHE A 174 13.78 -13.97 1.07
N LEU A 175 12.94 -14.67 0.30
CA LEU A 175 12.93 -16.14 0.19
C LEU A 175 13.91 -16.68 -0.86
N ASP A 176 14.44 -15.81 -1.72
CA ASP A 176 15.29 -16.12 -2.86
C ASP A 176 16.72 -15.56 -2.72
N VAL A 177 17.14 -15.27 -1.47
CA VAL A 177 18.45 -14.76 -1.08
C VAL A 177 18.98 -15.60 0.08
#